data_AF-A0A8R7U434-F1
#
_entry.id   AF-A0A8R7U434-F1
#
_cell.length_a   1.000
_cell.length_b   1.000
_cell.length_c   1.000
_cell.angle_alpha   90.00
_cell.angle_beta   90.00
_cell.angle_gamma   90.00
#
_symmetry.space_group_name_H-M   'P 1'
#
loop_
_entity.id
_entity.type
_entity.pdbx_description
1 polymer ?
#
loop_
_entity_poly.entity_id
_entity_poly.type
_entity_poly.pdbx_seq_one_letter_code
_entity_poly.pdbx_strand_id
1 'polypeptide(L)'
;MVADEDEDLAQMSGMKRPQTVKPIRLHNKPKKAPDYVVAPEDYACTGDDWSVIENIMTEPSDKRNLVSINDSYLKKLQLLRLLTEGEFVGDEIIDAYIHCISAKQHLQMRSGGSVFLENACISKMIKEFSSIRDDAPKWVLQRAKTYLEHDMIFVPVNIEEFHWYLAVINTGKRCIQVLDSVGPGMNRNDLTAMLKGLENVFQFAKLQMELKSDKCKDLNISAWPREECIKKRLQTDGYTF
;
A
#
# COMPACT_ATOMS: atom_id res chain seq x y z
N MET A 1 -41.78 -37.76 42.03
CA MET A 1 -41.50 -39.20 41.86
C MET A 1 -41.28 -39.38 40.37
N VAL A 2 -40.07 -39.22 39.85
CA VAL A 2 -38.83 -40.03 40.01
C VAL A 2 -38.91 -41.34 39.22
N ALA A 3 -37.77 -41.64 38.58
CA ALA A 3 -37.32 -42.81 37.83
C ALA A 3 -37.50 -42.66 36.32
N ASP A 4 -36.46 -42.33 35.53
CA ASP A 4 -35.11 -42.91 35.32
C ASP A 4 -35.09 -43.84 34.11
N GLU A 5 -34.10 -43.61 33.25
CA GLU A 5 -33.38 -44.56 32.37
C GLU A 5 -32.40 -43.69 31.54
N ASP A 6 -31.17 -43.51 32.02
CA ASP A 6 -29.96 -44.29 31.67
C ASP A 6 -29.61 -44.18 30.18
N GLU A 7 -28.59 -43.40 29.80
CA GLU A 7 -27.16 -43.75 29.72
C GLU A 7 -26.80 -43.85 28.23
N ASP A 8 -25.98 -42.93 27.73
CA ASP A 8 -24.66 -43.32 27.22
C ASP A 8 -23.80 -42.13 26.74
N LEU A 9 -22.61 -42.08 27.33
CA LEU A 9 -21.31 -41.78 26.72
C LEU A 9 -21.05 -40.36 26.17
N ALA A 10 -20.35 -39.55 26.99
CA ALA A 10 -18.90 -39.40 26.80
C ALA A 10 -18.31 -38.40 27.82
N GLN A 11 -17.55 -38.93 28.77
CA GLN A 11 -16.47 -38.19 29.42
C GLN A 11 -15.42 -37.82 28.38
N MET A 12 -14.89 -36.60 28.46
CA MET A 12 -13.45 -36.34 28.63
C MET A 12 -13.20 -34.83 28.61
N SER A 13 -12.90 -34.31 29.80
CA SER A 13 -12.38 -32.96 30.02
C SER A 13 -11.01 -32.77 29.35
N GLY A 14 -10.79 -31.61 28.73
CA GLY A 14 -9.47 -31.23 28.21
C GLY A 14 -9.38 -29.77 27.80
N MET A 15 -8.97 -28.90 28.73
CA MET A 15 -8.34 -27.58 28.55
C MET A 15 -8.69 -26.78 27.28
N LYS A 16 -9.67 -25.89 27.38
CA LYS A 16 -9.68 -24.68 26.53
C LYS A 16 -8.56 -23.76 27.01
N ARG A 17 -7.45 -23.69 26.26
CA ARG A 17 -6.47 -22.61 26.41
C ARG A 17 -7.21 -21.29 26.16
N PRO A 18 -7.11 -20.29 27.05
CA PRO A 18 -7.61 -18.97 26.71
C PRO A 18 -6.72 -18.46 25.60
N GLN A 19 -7.27 -18.30 24.40
CA GLN A 19 -6.66 -17.45 23.39
C GLN A 19 -6.72 -16.04 23.96
N THR A 20 -5.64 -15.64 24.62
CA THR A 20 -5.39 -14.26 24.98
C THR A 20 -5.20 -13.51 23.66
N VAL A 21 -6.31 -12.99 23.13
CA VAL A 21 -6.26 -11.96 22.10
C VAL A 21 -5.50 -10.80 22.73
N LYS A 22 -4.20 -10.72 22.44
CA LYS A 22 -3.39 -9.57 22.85
C LYS A 22 -4.08 -8.35 22.26
N PRO A 23 -4.38 -7.31 23.07
CA PRO A 23 -5.01 -6.11 22.55
C PRO A 23 -4.17 -5.57 21.40
N ILE A 24 -4.83 -5.18 20.31
CA ILE A 24 -4.18 -4.48 19.19
C ILE A 24 -3.59 -3.19 19.79
N ARG A 25 -2.28 -3.19 20.01
CA ARG A 25 -1.58 -2.06 20.62
C ARG A 25 -1.60 -0.91 19.61
N LEU A 26 -2.17 0.21 20.02
CA LEU A 26 -2.15 1.45 19.25
C LEU A 26 -0.74 2.02 19.34
N HIS A 27 0.18 1.55 18.50
CA HIS A 27 1.47 2.22 18.30
C HIS A 27 1.22 3.65 17.80
N ASN A 28 2.09 4.58 18.22
CA ASN A 28 2.08 6.02 17.95
C ASN A 28 1.75 6.33 16.48
N LYS A 29 0.46 6.35 16.16
CA LYS A 29 -0.06 6.82 14.88
C LYS A 29 -0.31 8.30 15.07
N PRO A 30 0.33 9.19 14.30
CA PRO A 30 -0.11 10.56 14.23
C PRO A 30 -1.54 10.53 13.70
N LYS A 31 -2.48 10.87 14.57
CA LYS A 31 -3.75 11.45 14.20
C LYS A 31 -3.96 12.60 15.14
N LYS A 32 -3.91 13.82 14.63
CA LYS A 32 -4.51 15.00 15.24
C LYS A 32 -4.40 16.10 14.20
N ALA A 33 -5.52 16.64 13.70
CA ALA A 33 -5.66 17.88 12.93
C ALA A 33 -4.84 18.08 11.62
N PRO A 34 -5.39 18.81 10.62
CA PRO A 34 -4.68 19.20 9.40
C PRO A 34 -3.39 20.01 9.64
N ASP A 35 -3.31 20.72 10.77
CA ASP A 35 -2.26 21.69 11.08
C ASP A 35 -1.24 21.17 12.11
N TYR A 36 -1.27 19.87 12.42
CA TYR A 36 -0.35 19.31 13.40
C TYR A 36 1.06 19.22 12.83
N VAL A 37 1.99 19.93 13.49
CA VAL A 37 3.41 19.82 13.21
C VAL A 37 3.93 18.61 13.96
N VAL A 38 4.37 17.65 13.18
CA VAL A 38 4.98 16.42 13.67
C VAL A 38 6.35 16.73 14.28
N ALA A 39 6.60 16.25 15.49
CA ALA A 39 7.85 16.46 16.22
C ALA A 39 8.61 15.13 16.42
N PRO A 40 9.94 15.13 16.60
CA PRO A 40 10.72 13.90 16.80
C PRO A 40 10.22 13.01 17.93
N GLU A 41 9.66 13.62 18.98
CA GLU A 41 9.10 12.93 20.14
C GLU A 41 7.86 12.09 19.79
N ASP A 42 7.19 12.39 18.67
CA ASP A 42 6.05 11.61 18.17
C ASP A 42 6.45 10.20 17.70
N TYR A 43 7.74 9.99 17.45
CA TYR A 43 8.30 8.77 16.87
C TYR A 43 9.38 8.10 17.71
N ALA A 44 9.60 8.58 18.94
CA ALA A 44 10.53 7.93 19.84
C ALA A 44 10.07 6.50 20.15
N CYS A 45 10.90 5.51 19.84
CA CYS A 45 10.63 4.11 20.15
C CYS A 45 10.48 3.92 21.66
N THR A 46 9.38 3.32 22.08
CA THR A 46 9.16 2.90 23.47
C THR A 46 9.93 1.62 23.78
N GLY A 47 10.03 1.23 25.06
CA GLY A 47 10.65 -0.04 25.44
C GLY A 47 9.97 -1.27 24.81
N ASP A 48 8.66 -1.19 24.56
CA ASP A 48 7.92 -2.23 23.82
C ASP A 48 8.36 -2.29 22.35
N ASP A 49 8.54 -1.13 21.70
CA ASP A 49 8.98 -1.06 20.31
C ASP A 49 10.41 -1.63 20.17
N TRP A 50 11.30 -1.29 21.09
CA TRP A 50 12.65 -1.88 21.15
C TRP A 50 12.63 -3.39 21.34
N SER A 51 11.71 -3.91 22.18
CA SER A 51 11.56 -5.35 22.35
C SER A 51 11.12 -6.05 21.06
N VAL A 52 10.28 -5.42 20.25
CA VAL A 52 9.90 -5.95 18.93
C VAL A 52 11.09 -5.92 17.97
N ILE A 53 11.84 -4.82 17.93
CA ILE A 53 13.04 -4.66 17.10
C ILE A 53 14.08 -5.74 17.46
N GLU A 54 14.36 -5.94 18.74
CA GLU A 54 15.30 -6.95 19.21
C GLU A 54 14.88 -8.37 18.80
N ASN A 55 13.58 -8.70 18.92
CA ASN A 55 13.06 -10.00 18.47
C ASN A 55 13.27 -10.22 16.96
N ILE A 56 13.12 -9.18 16.13
CA ILE A 56 13.39 -9.27 14.69
C ILE A 56 14.88 -9.49 14.44
N MET A 57 15.75 -8.70 15.09
CA MET A 57 17.20 -8.78 14.91
C MET A 57 17.77 -10.14 15.33
N THR A 58 17.22 -10.72 16.40
CA THR A 58 17.66 -11.99 17.00
C THR A 58 17.01 -13.24 16.40
N GLU A 59 16.00 -13.10 15.51
CA GLU A 59 15.35 -14.25 14.88
C GLU A 59 16.38 -15.14 14.16
N PRO A 60 16.52 -16.43 14.51
CA PRO A 60 17.56 -17.29 13.94
C PRO A 60 17.29 -17.69 12.49
N SER A 61 16.05 -17.64 12.01
CA SER A 61 15.68 -18.08 10.66
C SER A 61 15.40 -16.91 9.72
N ASP A 62 16.16 -16.82 8.63
CA ASP A 62 15.86 -15.88 7.53
C ASP A 62 14.65 -16.30 6.68
N LYS A 63 14.18 -17.54 6.84
CA LYS A 63 13.07 -18.10 6.05
C LYS A 63 11.72 -17.94 6.74
N ARG A 64 11.72 -17.76 8.06
CA ARG A 64 10.50 -17.66 8.85
C ARG A 64 9.76 -16.38 8.50
N ASN A 65 8.44 -16.52 8.29
CA ASN A 65 7.57 -15.36 8.16
C ASN A 65 7.32 -14.73 9.54
N LEU A 66 7.67 -13.46 9.70
CA LEU A 66 7.54 -12.70 10.93
C LEU A 66 6.31 -11.79 10.93
N VAL A 67 5.88 -11.33 9.76
CA VAL A 67 4.68 -10.49 9.61
C VAL A 67 3.79 -11.08 8.51
N SER A 68 2.49 -11.21 8.80
CA SER A 68 1.45 -11.53 7.82
C SER A 68 0.39 -10.44 7.85
N ILE A 69 0.25 -9.67 6.77
CA ILE A 69 -0.78 -8.65 6.62
C ILE A 69 -1.40 -8.81 5.24
N ASN A 70 -2.62 -9.32 5.19
CA ASN A 70 -3.29 -9.72 3.94
C ASN A 70 -2.38 -10.66 3.12
N ASP A 71 -2.03 -10.26 1.90
CA ASP A 71 -1.14 -10.95 0.98
C ASP A 71 0.34 -10.52 1.08
N SER A 72 0.68 -9.65 2.04
CA SER A 72 2.06 -9.28 2.35
C SER A 72 2.64 -10.15 3.47
N TYR A 73 3.80 -10.74 3.19
CA TYR A 73 4.53 -11.65 4.07
C TYR A 73 5.98 -11.15 4.24
N LEU A 74 6.34 -10.70 5.44
CA LEU A 74 7.69 -10.17 5.70
C LEU A 74 8.51 -11.11 6.58
N LYS A 75 9.74 -11.35 6.14
CA LYS A 75 10.78 -12.12 6.82
C LYS A 75 11.80 -11.17 7.45
N LYS A 76 12.71 -11.75 8.25
CA LYS A 76 13.78 -11.03 8.92
C LYS A 76 14.53 -10.06 8.01
N LEU A 77 15.05 -10.53 6.88
CA LEU A 77 15.87 -9.70 5.98
C LEU A 77 15.12 -8.48 5.44
N GLN A 78 13.83 -8.60 5.12
CA GLN A 78 13.02 -7.47 4.67
C GLN A 78 12.84 -6.46 5.80
N LEU A 79 12.52 -6.92 7.01
CA LEU A 79 12.33 -6.04 8.17
C LEU A 79 13.62 -5.35 8.61
N LEU A 80 14.78 -6.01 8.46
CA LEU A 80 16.07 -5.39 8.78
C LEU A 80 16.41 -4.21 7.87
N ARG A 81 15.91 -4.17 6.63
CA ARG A 81 16.10 -3.01 5.73
C ARG A 81 15.52 -1.72 6.28
N LEU A 82 14.44 -1.81 7.06
CA LEU A 82 13.85 -0.65 7.75
C LEU A 82 14.75 -0.09 8.88
N LEU A 83 15.70 -0.90 9.35
CA LEU A 83 16.54 -0.62 10.52
C LEU A 83 18.00 -0.38 10.14
N THR A 84 18.35 -0.55 8.86
CA THR A 84 19.72 -0.49 8.37
C THR A 84 19.89 0.76 7.52
N GLU A 85 20.79 1.64 7.93
CA GLU A 85 21.11 2.85 7.17
C GLU A 85 21.61 2.50 5.78
N GLY A 86 21.12 3.21 4.76
CA GLY A 86 21.52 3.02 3.36
C GLY A 86 20.78 1.93 2.59
N GLU A 87 19.91 1.15 3.23
CA GLU A 87 19.13 0.09 2.55
C GLU A 87 17.85 0.63 1.90
N PHE A 88 17.54 0.16 0.69
CA PHE A 88 16.29 0.51 0.02
C PHE A 88 15.10 -0.35 0.49
N VAL A 89 13.94 0.29 0.61
CA VAL A 89 12.70 -0.41 0.93
C VAL A 89 12.21 -1.18 -0.29
N GLY A 90 11.95 -2.48 -0.11
CA GLY A 90 11.38 -3.34 -1.14
C GLY A 90 9.86 -3.20 -1.27
N ASP A 91 9.33 -3.63 -2.40
CA ASP A 91 7.90 -3.62 -2.72
C ASP A 91 7.05 -4.25 -1.60
N GLU A 92 7.54 -5.32 -0.96
CA GLU A 92 6.79 -6.07 0.05
C GLU A 92 6.56 -5.26 1.33
N ILE A 93 7.52 -4.40 1.70
CA ILE A 93 7.41 -3.54 2.88
C ILE A 93 6.44 -2.40 2.60
N ILE A 94 6.52 -1.81 1.40
CA ILE A 94 5.57 -0.79 0.94
C ILE A 94 4.16 -1.36 0.90
N ASP A 95 3.97 -2.57 0.36
CA ASP A 95 2.68 -3.26 0.30
C ASP A 95 2.11 -3.55 1.71
N ALA A 96 2.93 -4.05 2.63
CA ALA A 96 2.54 -4.25 4.02
C ALA A 96 2.07 -2.95 4.69
N TYR A 97 2.77 -1.83 4.43
CA TYR A 97 2.38 -0.53 4.94
C TYR A 97 1.08 -0.02 4.30
N ILE A 98 0.92 -0.16 2.98
CA ILE A 98 -0.32 0.16 2.24
C ILE A 98 -1.51 -0.59 2.83
N HIS A 99 -1.38 -1.88 3.13
CA HIS A 99 -2.45 -2.62 3.80
C HIS A 99 -2.78 -2.06 5.19
N CYS A 100 -1.76 -1.67 5.97
CA CYS A 100 -1.97 -1.07 7.29
C CYS A 100 -2.77 0.24 7.23
N ILE A 101 -2.51 1.07 6.21
CA ILE A 101 -3.23 2.34 6.04
C ILE A 101 -4.57 2.16 5.33
N SER A 102 -4.70 1.16 4.45
CA SER A 102 -5.96 0.82 3.78
C SER A 102 -7.01 0.29 4.76
N ALA A 103 -6.59 -0.39 5.84
CA ALA A 103 -7.51 -0.81 6.90
C ALA A 103 -8.14 0.36 7.68
N LYS A 104 -7.65 1.60 7.50
CA LYS A 104 -8.13 2.78 8.23
C LYS A 104 -9.19 3.53 7.42
N GLN A 105 -10.47 3.33 7.74
CA GLN A 105 -11.61 3.93 7.01
C GLN A 105 -11.48 5.45 6.75
N HIS A 106 -11.06 6.23 7.75
CA HIS A 106 -10.86 7.68 7.59
C HIS A 106 -9.75 8.10 6.59
N LEU A 107 -8.89 7.18 6.15
CA LEU A 107 -7.89 7.43 5.10
C LEU A 107 -8.40 7.08 3.70
N GLN A 108 -9.54 6.39 3.59
CA GLN A 108 -10.18 6.01 2.33
C GLN A 108 -10.94 7.16 1.67
N MET A 109 -11.07 8.29 2.38
CA MET A 109 -11.69 9.51 1.89
C MET A 109 -10.73 10.68 2.09
N ARG A 110 -10.66 11.57 1.11
CA ARG A 110 -9.95 12.86 1.19
C ARG A 110 -10.89 13.96 0.70
N SER A 111 -10.49 15.22 0.81
CA SER A 111 -11.27 16.37 0.33
C SER A 111 -11.61 16.28 -1.17
N GLY A 112 -10.81 15.56 -1.96
CA GLY A 112 -11.04 15.32 -3.38
C GLY A 112 -11.92 14.12 -3.74
N GLY A 113 -12.45 13.36 -2.76
CA GLY A 113 -13.29 12.19 -2.99
C GLY A 113 -12.71 10.88 -2.44
N SER A 114 -13.16 9.76 -3.01
CA SER A 114 -12.72 8.42 -2.62
C SER A 114 -11.28 8.15 -3.06
N VAL A 115 -10.56 7.39 -2.24
CA VAL A 115 -9.15 7.06 -2.43
C VAL A 115 -8.98 5.57 -2.69
N PHE A 116 -8.20 5.24 -3.72
CA PHE A 116 -7.61 3.92 -3.87
C PHE A 116 -6.10 4.00 -3.66
N LEU A 117 -5.54 3.10 -2.86
CA LEU A 117 -4.11 2.95 -2.64
C LEU A 117 -3.64 1.71 -3.41
N GLU A 118 -2.82 1.91 -4.45
CA GLU A 118 -2.28 0.80 -5.22
C GLU A 118 -1.04 0.20 -4.57
N ASN A 119 -0.90 -1.11 -4.67
CA ASN A 119 0.25 -1.88 -4.23
C ASN A 119 1.48 -1.58 -5.12
N ALA A 120 2.66 -1.56 -4.52
CA ALA A 120 3.96 -1.48 -5.18
C ALA A 120 4.15 -2.59 -6.21
N CYS A 121 3.84 -3.85 -5.87
CA CYS A 121 4.00 -4.97 -6.80
C CYS A 121 3.12 -4.81 -8.06
N ILE A 122 1.85 -4.42 -7.89
CA ILE A 122 0.94 -4.16 -9.01
C ILE A 122 1.37 -2.93 -9.80
N SER A 123 1.86 -1.89 -9.13
CA SER A 123 2.40 -0.69 -9.79
C SER A 123 3.56 -1.05 -10.72
N LYS A 124 4.49 -1.92 -10.28
CA LYS A 124 5.56 -2.44 -11.14
C LYS A 124 5.02 -3.16 -12.36
N MET A 125 4.05 -4.06 -12.17
CA MET A 125 3.40 -4.78 -13.28
C MET A 125 2.72 -3.83 -14.27
N ILE A 126 2.08 -2.78 -13.79
CA ILE A 126 1.40 -1.79 -14.64
C ILE A 126 2.40 -0.96 -15.41
N LYS A 127 3.49 -0.49 -14.78
CA LYS A 127 4.55 0.28 -15.45
C LYS A 127 5.13 -0.46 -16.66
N GLU A 128 5.20 -1.79 -16.60
CA GLU A 128 5.70 -2.66 -17.65
C GLU A 128 4.60 -3.14 -18.62
N PHE A 129 3.32 -2.85 -18.32
CA PHE A 129 2.18 -3.33 -19.08
C PHE A 129 2.07 -2.62 -20.44
N SER A 130 2.36 -3.37 -21.51
CA SER A 130 2.40 -2.87 -22.90
C SER A 130 1.42 -3.57 -23.85
N SER A 131 0.75 -4.63 -23.40
CA SER A 131 -0.11 -5.43 -24.28
C SER A 131 -1.52 -4.88 -24.38
N ILE A 132 -1.97 -4.64 -25.61
CA ILE A 132 -3.39 -4.41 -25.98
C ILE A 132 -3.96 -5.65 -26.68
N ARG A 133 -3.24 -6.80 -26.68
CA ARG A 133 -3.69 -8.04 -27.34
C ARG A 133 -4.86 -8.70 -26.59
N ASP A 134 -5.64 -9.49 -27.34
CA ASP A 134 -7.04 -9.86 -27.06
C ASP A 134 -7.33 -10.62 -25.76
N ASP A 135 -6.33 -11.19 -25.07
CA ASP A 135 -6.52 -11.99 -23.85
C ASP A 135 -5.81 -11.37 -22.63
N ALA A 136 -6.09 -10.10 -22.29
CA ALA A 136 -5.45 -9.57 -21.10
C ALA A 136 -5.87 -10.34 -19.83
N PRO A 137 -4.95 -10.51 -18.88
CA PRO A 137 -5.22 -11.22 -17.66
C PRO A 137 -6.42 -10.63 -16.91
N LYS A 138 -7.26 -11.50 -16.30
CA LYS A 138 -8.44 -11.09 -15.51
C LYS A 138 -8.14 -10.00 -14.47
N TRP A 139 -6.92 -9.96 -13.95
CA TRP A 139 -6.49 -8.95 -12.97
C TRP A 139 -6.52 -7.53 -13.56
N VAL A 140 -6.19 -7.34 -14.85
CA VAL A 140 -6.18 -6.02 -15.52
C VAL A 140 -7.59 -5.44 -15.52
N LEU A 141 -8.56 -6.25 -15.92
CA LEU A 141 -9.96 -5.86 -15.96
C LEU A 141 -10.49 -5.48 -14.58
N GLN A 142 -10.23 -6.33 -13.58
CA GLN A 142 -10.62 -6.07 -12.20
C GLN A 142 -10.00 -4.78 -11.67
N ARG A 143 -8.74 -4.53 -12.05
CA ARG A 143 -8.02 -3.36 -11.60
C ARG A 143 -8.53 -2.08 -12.25
N ALA A 144 -8.77 -2.09 -13.56
CA ALA A 144 -9.38 -0.97 -14.26
C ALA A 144 -10.75 -0.59 -13.68
N LYS A 145 -11.60 -1.58 -13.36
CA LYS A 145 -12.89 -1.31 -12.67
C LYS A 145 -12.67 -0.58 -11.36
N THR A 146 -11.77 -1.11 -10.54
CA THR A 146 -11.44 -0.53 -9.23
C THR A 146 -10.99 0.92 -9.38
N TYR A 147 -10.09 1.21 -10.32
CA TYR A 147 -9.64 2.57 -10.59
C TYR A 147 -10.77 3.52 -11.00
N LEU A 148 -11.68 3.06 -11.87
CA LEU A 148 -12.80 3.88 -12.35
C LEU A 148 -13.86 4.18 -11.26
N GLU A 149 -13.90 3.37 -10.20
CA GLU A 149 -14.78 3.57 -9.03
C GLU A 149 -14.24 4.62 -8.06
N HIS A 150 -12.96 5.01 -8.15
CA HIS A 150 -12.33 5.93 -7.22
C HIS A 150 -12.03 7.29 -7.85
N ASP A 151 -12.03 8.34 -7.03
CA ASP A 151 -11.78 9.71 -7.51
C ASP A 151 -10.28 10.05 -7.53
N MET A 152 -9.50 9.43 -6.62
CA MET A 152 -8.05 9.55 -6.55
C MET A 152 -7.40 8.17 -6.44
N ILE A 153 -6.41 7.91 -7.28
CA ILE A 153 -5.63 6.67 -7.26
C ILE A 153 -4.19 7.04 -6.90
N PHE A 154 -3.72 6.54 -5.77
CA PHE A 154 -2.36 6.74 -5.28
C PHE A 154 -1.51 5.56 -5.73
N VAL A 155 -0.48 5.85 -6.52
CA VAL A 155 0.38 4.86 -7.17
C VAL A 155 1.81 5.08 -6.70
N PRO A 156 2.39 4.15 -5.92
CA PRO A 156 3.81 4.20 -5.59
C PRO A 156 4.63 3.96 -6.86
N VAL A 157 5.60 4.82 -7.12
CA VAL A 157 6.48 4.71 -8.28
C VAL A 157 7.90 4.41 -7.80
N ASN A 158 8.39 3.24 -8.20
CA ASN A 158 9.74 2.77 -7.95
C ASN A 158 10.68 3.21 -9.08
N ILE A 159 11.74 3.92 -8.71
CA ILE A 159 12.98 4.04 -9.48
C ILE A 159 13.98 3.06 -8.89
N GLU A 160 14.24 1.98 -9.63
CA GLU A 160 14.98 0.82 -9.14
C GLU A 160 16.35 1.19 -8.55
N GLU A 161 16.63 0.69 -7.34
CA GLU A 161 17.86 0.95 -6.58
C GLU A 161 18.20 2.45 -6.44
N PHE A 162 17.19 3.32 -6.46
CA PHE A 162 17.40 4.76 -6.44
C PHE A 162 16.41 5.53 -5.59
N HIS A 163 15.10 5.40 -5.83
CA HIS A 163 14.12 6.26 -5.15
C HIS A 163 12.68 5.76 -5.24
N TRP A 164 11.90 6.03 -4.19
CA TRP A 164 10.45 5.88 -4.20
C TRP A 164 9.78 7.25 -4.13
N TYR A 165 8.72 7.43 -4.92
CA TYR A 165 7.83 8.57 -4.76
C TYR A 165 6.38 8.16 -5.05
N LEU A 166 5.45 9.07 -4.80
CA LEU A 166 4.02 8.79 -4.91
C LEU A 166 3.38 9.67 -5.98
N ALA A 167 2.71 9.04 -6.95
CA ALA A 167 1.88 9.73 -7.92
C ALA A 167 0.40 9.61 -7.51
N VAL A 168 -0.38 10.68 -7.70
CA VAL A 168 -1.83 10.66 -7.50
C VAL A 168 -2.51 11.02 -8.81
N ILE A 169 -3.27 10.08 -9.36
CA ILE A 169 -4.15 10.32 -10.50
C ILE A 169 -5.42 10.93 -9.92
N ASN A 170 -5.55 12.24 -10.05
CA ASN A 170 -6.68 12.98 -9.49
C ASN A 170 -7.71 13.24 -10.59
N THR A 171 -8.75 12.42 -10.64
CA THR A 171 -9.77 12.49 -11.70
C THR A 171 -10.64 13.73 -11.57
N GLY A 172 -10.92 14.19 -10.35
CA GLY A 172 -11.69 15.41 -10.09
C GLY A 172 -10.98 16.68 -10.54
N LYS A 173 -9.66 16.76 -10.34
CA LYS A 173 -8.83 17.88 -10.80
C LYS A 173 -8.31 17.71 -12.24
N ARG A 174 -8.40 16.51 -12.81
CA ARG A 174 -7.81 16.13 -14.10
C ARG A 174 -6.32 16.45 -14.16
N CYS A 175 -5.58 16.07 -13.12
CA CYS A 175 -4.14 16.27 -13.02
C CYS A 175 -3.44 15.06 -12.39
N ILE A 176 -2.14 14.95 -12.66
CA ILE A 176 -1.25 14.01 -12.00
C ILE A 176 -0.48 14.77 -10.93
N GLN A 177 -0.77 14.51 -9.67
CA GLN A 177 -0.06 15.13 -8.55
C GLN A 177 1.16 14.27 -8.19
N VAL A 178 2.32 14.90 -8.01
CA VAL A 178 3.59 14.22 -7.73
C VAL A 178 4.06 14.60 -6.33
N LEU A 179 4.18 13.60 -5.47
CA LEU A 179 4.66 13.71 -4.10
C LEU A 179 6.04 13.05 -4.04
N ASP A 180 7.07 13.86 -4.27
CA ASP A 180 8.46 13.43 -4.36
C ASP A 180 9.33 14.18 -3.35
N SER A 181 9.90 13.46 -2.38
CA SER A 181 10.73 13.99 -1.30
C SER A 181 12.09 14.52 -1.78
N VAL A 182 12.61 14.05 -2.92
CA VAL A 182 13.84 14.59 -3.54
C VAL A 182 13.57 15.97 -4.18
N GLY A 183 12.28 16.25 -4.44
CA GLY A 183 11.79 17.53 -4.94
C GLY A 183 11.79 17.65 -6.47
N PRO A 184 11.46 18.84 -6.99
CA PRO A 184 11.33 19.06 -8.42
C PRO A 184 12.72 19.05 -9.09
N GLY A 185 12.82 18.44 -10.27
CA GLY A 185 14.03 18.48 -11.10
C GLY A 185 14.57 17.12 -11.54
N MET A 186 14.05 16.01 -11.02
CA MET A 186 14.35 14.70 -11.57
C MET A 186 13.64 14.51 -12.92
N ASN A 187 14.26 13.74 -13.80
CA ASN A 187 13.59 13.25 -15.00
C ASN A 187 12.39 12.37 -14.58
N ARG A 188 11.26 12.51 -15.27
CA ARG A 188 9.99 11.80 -15.00
C ARG A 188 9.70 10.73 -16.06
N ASN A 189 10.73 10.05 -16.55
CA ASN A 189 10.59 8.98 -17.54
C ASN A 189 9.85 7.78 -16.96
N ASP A 190 10.14 7.44 -15.71
CA ASP A 190 9.48 6.41 -14.91
C ASP A 190 7.99 6.74 -14.67
N LEU A 191 7.65 8.00 -14.35
CA LEU A 191 6.25 8.45 -14.30
C LEU A 191 5.57 8.32 -15.66
N THR A 192 6.28 8.68 -16.73
CA THR A 192 5.75 8.62 -18.10
C THR A 192 5.46 7.17 -18.49
N ALA A 193 6.34 6.23 -18.14
CA ALA A 193 6.12 4.80 -18.33
C ALA A 193 4.93 4.29 -17.49
N MET A 194 4.83 4.72 -16.24
CA MET A 194 3.70 4.38 -15.36
C MET A 194 2.36 4.83 -15.95
N LEU A 195 2.26 6.10 -16.39
CA LEU A 195 1.05 6.64 -16.99
C LEU A 195 0.69 5.93 -18.30
N LYS A 196 1.68 5.61 -19.14
CA LYS A 196 1.50 4.80 -20.35
C LYS A 196 0.92 3.42 -20.03
N GLY A 197 1.45 2.75 -19.02
CA GLY A 197 0.98 1.46 -18.55
C GLY A 197 -0.47 1.49 -18.06
N LEU A 198 -0.80 2.50 -17.26
CA LEU A 198 -2.17 2.75 -16.78
C LEU A 198 -3.15 3.06 -17.93
N GLU A 199 -2.73 3.86 -18.92
CA GLU A 199 -3.53 4.08 -20.13
C GLU A 199 -3.82 2.77 -20.86
N ASN A 200 -2.83 1.89 -20.99
CA ASN A 200 -3.03 0.58 -21.62
C ASN A 200 -4.04 -0.27 -20.83
N VAL A 201 -3.98 -0.26 -19.49
CA VAL A 201 -4.98 -0.91 -18.62
C VAL A 201 -6.39 -0.38 -18.89
N PHE A 202 -6.54 0.94 -19.01
CA PHE A 202 -7.83 1.57 -19.27
C PHE A 202 -8.36 1.33 -20.70
N GLN A 203 -7.49 1.44 -21.71
CA GLN A 203 -7.87 1.16 -23.11
C GLN A 203 -8.32 -0.29 -23.27
N PHE A 204 -7.63 -1.23 -22.62
CA PHE A 204 -8.04 -2.62 -22.61
C PHE A 204 -9.44 -2.81 -22.00
N ALA A 205 -9.68 -2.25 -20.80
CA ALA A 205 -10.98 -2.35 -20.15
C ALA A 205 -12.11 -1.73 -21.00
N LYS A 206 -11.83 -0.63 -21.71
CA LYS A 206 -12.77 0.01 -22.64
C LYS A 206 -13.17 -0.92 -23.79
N LEU A 207 -12.21 -1.65 -24.37
CA LEU A 207 -12.48 -2.61 -25.46
C LEU A 207 -13.32 -3.81 -25.00
N GLN A 208 -13.10 -4.29 -23.77
CA GLN A 208 -13.71 -5.54 -23.29
C GLN A 208 -15.03 -5.36 -22.53
N MET A 209 -15.26 -4.22 -21.89
CA MET A 209 -16.38 -4.07 -20.95
C MET A 209 -17.59 -3.28 -21.46
N GLU A 210 -17.56 -2.76 -22.70
CA GLU A 210 -18.50 -1.72 -23.13
C GLU A 210 -18.67 -0.65 -22.01
N LEU A 211 -17.57 -0.06 -21.53
CA LEU A 211 -17.63 0.88 -20.39
C LEU A 211 -18.59 2.05 -20.70
N LYS A 212 -19.81 2.00 -20.15
CA LYS A 212 -20.85 3.05 -20.28
C LYS A 212 -20.69 4.20 -19.27
N SER A 213 -19.53 4.31 -18.63
CA SER A 213 -19.29 5.33 -17.60
C SER A 213 -18.85 6.65 -18.22
N ASP A 214 -19.45 7.77 -17.82
CA ASP A 214 -19.00 9.11 -18.22
C ASP A 214 -17.55 9.40 -17.77
N LYS A 215 -17.07 8.74 -16.71
CA LYS A 215 -15.65 8.79 -16.26
C LYS A 215 -14.68 8.18 -17.29
N CYS A 216 -15.17 7.38 -18.24
CA CYS A 216 -14.38 6.73 -19.29
C CYS A 216 -14.04 7.67 -20.47
N LYS A 217 -14.61 8.88 -20.51
CA LYS A 217 -14.42 9.81 -21.64
C LYS A 217 -13.03 10.48 -21.65
N ASP A 218 -12.36 10.53 -20.51
CA ASP A 218 -11.07 11.22 -20.34
C ASP A 218 -9.98 10.31 -19.78
N LEU A 219 -9.66 9.24 -20.50
CA LEU A 219 -8.65 8.25 -20.08
C LEU A 219 -7.25 8.50 -20.66
N ASN A 220 -7.04 9.65 -21.31
CA ASN A 220 -5.72 10.07 -21.80
C ASN A 220 -4.94 10.76 -20.66
N ILE A 221 -4.71 10.00 -19.59
CA ILE A 221 -4.09 10.51 -18.36
C ILE A 221 -2.63 10.94 -18.57
N SER A 222 -1.95 10.44 -19.60
CA SER A 222 -0.60 10.88 -19.98
C SER A 222 -0.59 12.32 -20.49
N ALA A 223 -1.72 12.82 -20.99
CA ALA A 223 -1.87 14.21 -21.43
C ALA A 223 -2.29 15.17 -20.29
N TRP A 224 -2.59 14.67 -19.10
CA TRP A 224 -2.99 15.51 -17.98
C TRP A 224 -1.82 16.34 -17.43
N PRO A 225 -2.07 17.58 -16.98
CA PRO A 225 -1.04 18.41 -16.36
C PRO A 225 -0.46 17.72 -15.12
N ARG A 226 0.86 17.86 -14.96
CA ARG A 226 1.60 17.36 -13.79
C ARG A 226 1.78 18.47 -12.77
N GLU A 227 1.51 18.18 -11.51
CA GLU A 227 1.64 19.11 -10.39
C GLU A 227 2.63 18.54 -9.35
N GLU A 228 3.84 19.09 -9.29
CA GLU A 228 4.79 18.77 -8.23
C GLU A 228 4.30 19.36 -6.90
N CYS A 229 3.80 18.54 -5.98
CA CYS A 229 3.21 19.01 -4.72
C CYS A 229 4.28 19.37 -3.68
N ILE A 230 5.44 18.72 -3.73
CA ILE A 230 6.59 19.03 -2.87
C ILE A 230 7.51 19.99 -3.63
N LYS A 231 7.58 21.24 -3.17
CA LYS A 231 8.30 22.32 -3.88
C LYS A 231 9.76 22.47 -3.48
N LYS A 232 10.14 21.90 -2.33
CA LYS A 232 11.50 21.97 -1.79
C LYS A 232 11.94 20.56 -1.45
N ARG A 233 13.21 20.25 -1.74
CA ARG A 233 13.84 18.99 -1.37
C ARG A 233 13.71 18.78 0.14
N LEU A 234 13.16 17.64 0.53
CA LEU A 234 13.06 17.17 1.91
C LEU A 234 14.09 16.08 2.20
N GLN A 235 14.49 15.33 1.16
CA GLN A 235 15.40 14.20 1.26
C GLN A 235 16.65 14.42 0.40
N THR A 236 17.82 14.10 0.97
CA THR A 236 19.11 14.26 0.30
C THR A 236 19.71 12.96 -0.22
N ASP A 237 19.14 11.82 0.17
CA ASP A 237 19.49 10.48 -0.28
C ASP A 237 18.31 9.82 -1.02
N GLY A 238 18.42 8.53 -1.36
CA GLY A 238 17.38 7.75 -2.05
C GLY A 238 16.72 6.65 -1.19
N TYR A 239 17.20 6.47 0.04
CA TYR A 239 16.84 5.34 0.90
C TYR A 239 16.07 5.76 2.15
N THR A 240 16.04 7.05 2.52
CA THR A 240 15.21 7.58 3.60
C THR A 240 13.73 7.63 3.20
N PHE A 241 12.82 7.40 4.15
CA PHE A 241 11.36 7.29 3.94
C PHE A 241 10.56 8.03 5.01
#